data_AF-A0AA88XQC3-F1
#
_entry.id   AF-A0AA88XQC3-F1
#
_cell.length_a   1.000
_cell.length_b   1.000
_cell.length_c   1.000
_cell.angle_alpha   90.00
_cell.angle_beta   90.00
_cell.angle_gamma   90.00
#
_symmetry.space_group_name_H-M   'P 1'
#
loop_
_entity.id
_entity.type
_entity.pdbx_description
1 polymer ?
#
loop_
_entity_poly.entity_id
_entity_poly.type
_entity_poly.pdbx_seq_one_letter_code
_entity_poly.pdbx_strand_id
1 'polypeptide(L)'
;MEKQIEVQTLVEKNDELSEQITDLRVRSMKYNLIFSGIQEGERENSEQVLQDFLANELDIQQYIDFANVHRFGRQHRGKPRPLIAKFLYQRDLDMVLRNARKLRGKSYYINRQFPDEIEQARRSLYPIMKEFRSKGDHVKLVRDTLYVNGEPYEPEVTQSSPSTSERRYTPSSQRNKRRRIAYTPEQR
;
A
#
# COMPACT_ATOMS: atom_id res chain seq x y z
N MET A 1 19.39 22.89 28.38
CA MET A 1 20.32 22.02 27.62
C MET A 1 19.88 20.55 27.71
N GLU A 2 19.76 19.98 28.91
CA GLU A 2 19.30 18.60 29.12
C GLU A 2 17.96 18.27 28.46
N LYS A 3 16.93 19.12 28.63
CA LYS A 3 15.62 18.93 27.98
C LYS A 3 15.69 18.92 26.44
N GLN A 4 16.62 19.66 25.83
CA GLN A 4 16.77 19.67 24.37
C GLN A 4 17.45 18.38 23.89
N ILE A 5 18.43 17.88 24.64
CA ILE A 5 19.09 16.60 24.38
C ILE A 5 18.11 15.43 24.53
N GLU A 6 17.29 15.46 25.57
CA GLU A 6 16.24 14.46 25.80
C GLU A 6 15.21 14.45 24.67
N VAL A 7 14.71 15.62 24.26
CA VAL A 7 13.77 15.73 23.13
C VAL A 7 14.39 15.20 21.84
N GLN A 8 15.65 15.54 21.54
CA GLN A 8 16.35 15.05 20.36
C GLN A 8 16.48 13.52 20.38
N THR A 9 16.87 12.96 21.52
CA THR A 9 16.98 11.51 21.71
C THR A 9 15.62 10.80 21.53
N LEU A 10 14.53 11.41 22.01
CA LEU A 10 13.19 10.86 21.86
C LEU A 10 12.69 10.92 20.41
N VAL A 11 13.04 11.98 19.67
CA VAL A 11 12.72 12.09 18.24
C VAL A 11 13.42 10.98 17.46
N GLU A 12 14.73 10.79 17.66
CA GLU A 12 15.51 9.74 16.98
C GLU A 12 14.94 8.34 17.24
N LYS A 13 14.60 8.03 18.51
CA LYS A 13 13.96 6.75 18.85
C LYS A 13 12.58 6.58 18.22
N ASN A 14 11.80 7.66 18.11
CA ASN A 14 10.48 7.60 17.50
C ASN A 14 10.59 7.35 15.99
N ASP A 15 11.57 7.96 15.34
CA ASP A 15 11.87 7.74 13.92
C ASP A 15 12.29 6.29 13.67
N GLU A 16 13.21 5.75 14.49
CA GLU A 16 13.63 4.35 14.42
C GLU A 16 12.45 3.38 14.61
N LEU A 17 11.61 3.60 15.62
CA LEU A 17 10.42 2.79 15.86
C LEU A 17 9.42 2.88 14.70
N SER A 18 9.24 4.07 14.12
CA SER A 18 8.35 4.28 12.99
C SER A 18 8.84 3.55 11.75
N GLU A 19 10.15 3.53 11.51
CA GLU A 19 10.78 2.76 10.42
C GLU A 19 10.57 1.26 10.61
N GLN A 20 10.84 0.73 11.82
CA GLN A 20 10.64 -0.68 12.13
C GLN A 20 9.17 -1.11 11.96
N ILE A 21 8.22 -0.30 12.43
CA ILE A 21 6.78 -0.55 12.23
C ILE A 21 6.44 -0.58 10.74
N THR A 22 6.97 0.36 9.96
CA THR A 22 6.73 0.43 8.52
C THR A 22 7.27 -0.81 7.82
N ASP A 23 8.49 -1.22 8.15
CA ASP A 23 9.12 -2.40 7.58
C ASP A 23 8.33 -3.69 7.91
N LEU A 24 7.89 -3.85 9.16
CA LEU A 24 7.04 -4.98 9.57
C LEU A 24 5.72 -5.01 8.79
N ARG A 25 5.07 -3.86 8.60
CA ARG A 25 3.83 -3.76 7.80
C ARG A 25 4.08 -4.14 6.34
N VAL A 26 5.16 -3.64 5.73
CA VAL A 26 5.53 -3.99 4.35
C VAL A 26 5.76 -5.50 4.22
N ARG A 27 6.50 -6.12 5.16
CA ARG A 27 6.72 -7.58 5.15
C ARG A 27 5.41 -8.36 5.28
N SER A 28 4.51 -7.92 6.16
CA SER A 28 3.21 -8.56 6.38
C SER A 28 2.29 -8.50 5.15
N MET A 29 2.38 -7.40 4.39
CA MET A 29 1.60 -7.14 3.17
C MET A 29 2.27 -7.62 1.88
N LYS A 30 3.49 -8.15 1.93
CA LYS A 30 4.29 -8.56 0.75
C LYS A 30 3.53 -9.48 -0.21
N TYR A 31 2.72 -10.38 0.34
CA TYR A 31 1.95 -11.38 -0.41
C TYR A 31 0.51 -10.94 -0.71
N ASN A 32 0.22 -9.65 -0.58
CA ASN A 32 -1.12 -9.11 -0.80
C ASN A 32 -1.20 -8.42 -2.17
N LEU A 33 -2.23 -8.77 -2.94
CA LEU A 33 -2.62 -8.01 -4.13
C LEU A 33 -4.00 -7.39 -3.92
N ILE A 34 -4.14 -6.19 -4.48
CA ILE A 34 -5.39 -5.43 -4.56
C ILE A 34 -5.93 -5.58 -5.98
N PHE A 35 -7.19 -6.02 -6.08
CA PHE A 35 -7.93 -6.15 -7.33
C PHE A 35 -9.07 -5.12 -7.35
N SER A 36 -9.05 -4.22 -8.33
CA SER A 36 -10.03 -3.15 -8.49
C SER A 36 -10.86 -3.33 -9.75
N GLY A 37 -12.12 -2.87 -9.71
CA GLY A 37 -13.04 -2.89 -10.85
C GLY A 37 -13.95 -4.12 -10.93
N ILE A 38 -13.73 -5.13 -10.08
CA ILE A 38 -14.56 -6.34 -10.01
C ILE A 38 -15.89 -5.99 -9.34
N GLN A 39 -17.01 -6.26 -10.01
CA GLN A 39 -18.35 -5.96 -9.47
C GLN A 39 -18.61 -6.71 -8.16
N GLU A 40 -19.36 -6.07 -7.27
CA GLU A 40 -19.67 -6.60 -5.94
C GLU A 40 -21.09 -7.17 -5.94
N GLY A 41 -21.23 -8.45 -5.57
CA GLY A 41 -22.52 -9.10 -5.39
C GLY A 41 -23.04 -9.01 -3.96
N GLU A 42 -24.36 -9.15 -3.77
CA GLU A 42 -24.91 -9.33 -2.43
C GLU A 42 -24.50 -10.68 -1.85
N ARG A 43 -23.94 -10.67 -0.62
CA ARG A 43 -23.48 -11.88 0.08
C ARG A 43 -22.54 -12.77 -0.76
N GLU A 44 -21.70 -12.15 -1.56
CA GLU A 44 -20.75 -12.86 -2.42
C GLU A 44 -19.73 -13.68 -1.61
N ASN A 45 -19.25 -14.77 -2.22
CA ASN A 45 -18.02 -15.42 -1.80
C ASN A 45 -16.85 -14.72 -2.50
N SER A 46 -16.15 -13.85 -1.77
CA SER A 46 -15.04 -13.04 -2.32
C SER A 46 -13.92 -13.89 -2.91
N GLU A 47 -13.66 -15.07 -2.37
CA GLU A 47 -12.64 -15.98 -2.90
C GLU A 47 -13.09 -16.60 -4.23
N GLN A 48 -14.32 -17.10 -4.31
CA GLN A 48 -14.85 -17.65 -5.56
C GLN A 48 -14.89 -16.58 -6.66
N VAL A 49 -15.36 -15.37 -6.34
CA VAL A 49 -15.36 -14.23 -7.27
C VAL A 49 -13.96 -13.94 -7.80
N LEU A 50 -12.94 -14.05 -6.94
CA LEU A 50 -11.57 -13.88 -7.36
C LEU A 50 -11.08 -15.04 -8.23
N GLN A 51 -11.36 -16.30 -7.88
CA GLN A 51 -11.01 -17.46 -8.72
C GLN A 51 -11.60 -17.32 -10.13
N ASP A 52 -12.89 -16.97 -10.22
CA ASP A 52 -13.59 -16.77 -11.49
C ASP A 52 -12.97 -15.62 -12.29
N PHE A 53 -12.61 -14.52 -11.63
CA PHE A 53 -11.90 -13.41 -12.27
C PHE A 53 -10.54 -13.85 -12.82
N LEU A 54 -9.76 -14.63 -12.07
CA LEU A 54 -8.45 -15.12 -12.51
C LEU A 54 -8.58 -16.07 -13.71
N ALA A 55 -9.59 -16.93 -13.72
CA ALA A 55 -9.87 -17.83 -14.84
C ALA A 55 -10.31 -17.06 -16.09
N ASN A 56 -11.27 -16.14 -15.96
CA ASN A 56 -11.90 -15.46 -17.10
C ASN A 56 -11.06 -14.30 -17.68
N GLU A 57 -10.36 -13.56 -16.82
CA GLU A 57 -9.68 -12.33 -17.23
C GLU A 57 -8.17 -12.52 -17.44
N LEU A 58 -7.57 -13.53 -16.79
CA LEU A 58 -6.14 -13.81 -16.83
C LEU A 58 -5.77 -15.18 -17.43
N ASP A 59 -6.75 -16.02 -17.80
CA ASP A 59 -6.61 -17.42 -18.23
C ASP A 59 -5.87 -18.31 -17.23
N ILE A 60 -6.07 -18.08 -15.93
CA ILE A 60 -5.46 -18.89 -14.87
C ILE A 60 -6.50 -19.91 -14.40
N GLN A 61 -6.48 -21.10 -15.00
CA GLN A 61 -7.43 -22.19 -14.72
C GLN A 61 -7.07 -22.99 -13.46
N GLN A 62 -5.82 -22.91 -13.00
CA GLN A 62 -5.39 -23.56 -11.77
C GLN A 62 -6.03 -22.88 -10.56
N TYR A 63 -6.49 -23.69 -9.60
CA TYR A 63 -6.97 -23.18 -8.33
C TYR A 63 -5.80 -22.62 -7.52
N ILE A 64 -5.93 -21.38 -7.02
CA ILE A 64 -4.92 -20.74 -6.18
C ILE A 64 -5.39 -20.72 -4.74
N ASP A 65 -4.57 -21.23 -3.82
CA ASP A 65 -4.87 -21.16 -2.40
C ASP A 65 -4.53 -19.77 -1.83
N PHE A 66 -5.53 -19.15 -1.18
CA PHE A 66 -5.38 -17.88 -0.49
C PHE A 66 -5.41 -18.08 1.02
N ALA A 67 -4.66 -17.24 1.75
CA ALA A 67 -4.79 -17.17 3.21
C ALA A 67 -6.08 -16.45 3.62
N ASN A 68 -6.48 -15.43 2.84
CA ASN A 68 -7.69 -14.64 3.05
C ASN A 68 -7.99 -13.83 1.78
N VAL A 69 -9.26 -13.75 1.41
CA VAL A 69 -9.78 -12.84 0.37
C VAL A 69 -10.99 -12.08 0.92
N HIS A 70 -10.95 -10.75 0.85
CA HIS A 70 -12.08 -9.91 1.31
C HIS A 70 -12.13 -8.56 0.58
N ARG A 71 -13.32 -7.96 0.53
CA ARG A 71 -13.52 -6.57 0.10
C ARG A 71 -12.99 -5.61 1.15
N PHE A 72 -12.37 -4.51 0.73
CA PHE A 72 -11.93 -3.45 1.66
C PHE A 72 -12.39 -2.06 1.26
N GLY A 73 -12.38 -1.15 2.22
CA GLY A 73 -12.84 0.23 2.06
C GLY A 73 -14.35 0.40 2.27
N ARG A 74 -14.80 1.65 2.13
CA ARG A 74 -16.20 2.04 2.31
C ARG A 74 -16.98 1.80 1.03
N GLN A 75 -18.19 1.25 1.17
CA GLN A 75 -19.11 1.08 0.06
C GLN A 75 -19.59 2.45 -0.44
N HIS A 76 -19.49 2.69 -1.74
CA HIS A 76 -20.00 3.88 -2.40
C HIS A 76 -20.93 3.45 -3.53
N ARG A 77 -22.02 4.20 -3.74
CA ARG A 77 -22.96 3.92 -4.84
C ARG A 77 -22.22 4.00 -6.17
N GLY A 78 -22.36 2.95 -6.99
CA GLY A 78 -21.80 2.88 -8.34
C GLY A 78 -20.28 2.63 -8.42
N LYS A 79 -19.58 2.38 -7.31
CA LYS A 79 -18.17 1.97 -7.33
C LYS A 79 -17.97 0.70 -6.51
N PRO A 80 -17.58 -0.42 -7.14
CA PRO A 80 -17.34 -1.65 -6.39
C PRO A 80 -16.14 -1.48 -5.46
N ARG A 81 -16.23 -2.08 -4.26
CA ARG A 81 -15.08 -2.11 -3.36
C ARG A 81 -14.00 -3.00 -3.94
N PRO A 82 -12.72 -2.61 -3.85
CA PRO A 82 -11.62 -3.48 -4.26
C PRO A 82 -11.51 -4.72 -3.37
N LEU A 83 -11.01 -5.82 -3.93
CA LEU A 83 -10.65 -7.06 -3.22
C LEU A 83 -9.19 -6.99 -2.78
N ILE A 84 -8.89 -7.41 -1.56
CA ILE A 84 -7.54 -7.79 -1.13
C ILE A 84 -7.49 -9.30 -1.03
N ALA A 85 -6.48 -9.89 -1.65
CA ALA A 85 -6.16 -11.29 -1.49
C ALA A 85 -4.73 -11.46 -0.99
N LYS A 86 -4.58 -12.24 0.08
CA LYS A 86 -3.27 -12.67 0.59
C LYS A 86 -2.96 -14.06 0.05
N PHE A 87 -1.93 -14.15 -0.77
CA PHE A 87 -1.48 -15.40 -1.38
C PHE A 87 -0.69 -16.23 -0.36
N LEU A 88 -0.83 -17.56 -0.41
CA LEU A 88 0.02 -18.45 0.39
C LEU A 88 1.41 -18.61 -0.24
N TYR A 89 1.48 -18.73 -1.56
CA TYR A 89 2.73 -18.98 -2.27
C TYR A 89 3.13 -17.84 -3.19
N GLN A 90 4.41 -17.47 -3.14
CA GLN A 90 4.96 -16.42 -4.00
C GLN A 90 4.81 -16.75 -5.49
N ARG A 91 4.94 -18.03 -5.87
CA ARG A 91 4.82 -18.48 -7.27
C ARG A 91 3.47 -18.10 -7.90
N ASP A 92 2.40 -18.19 -7.13
CA ASP A 92 1.03 -17.93 -7.61
C ASP A 92 0.80 -16.42 -7.74
N LEU A 93 1.29 -15.64 -6.76
CA LEU A 93 1.31 -14.19 -6.84
C LEU A 93 2.07 -13.70 -8.09
N ASP A 94 3.27 -14.24 -8.32
CA ASP A 94 4.11 -13.86 -9.46
C ASP A 94 3.49 -14.30 -10.79
N MET A 95 2.77 -15.43 -10.82
CA MET A 95 1.98 -15.85 -11.98
C MET A 95 0.83 -14.86 -12.27
N VAL A 96 0.08 -14.43 -11.26
CA VAL A 96 -1.00 -13.43 -11.43
C VAL A 96 -0.43 -12.12 -11.96
N LEU A 97 0.66 -11.61 -11.37
CA LEU A 97 1.30 -10.38 -11.83
C LEU A 97 1.83 -10.48 -13.27
N ARG A 98 2.42 -11.61 -13.65
CA ARG A 98 2.88 -11.83 -15.04
C ARG A 98 1.74 -11.84 -16.05
N ASN A 99 0.55 -12.28 -15.66
CA ASN A 99 -0.63 -12.31 -16.53
C ASN A 99 -1.44 -11.00 -16.49
N ALA A 100 -1.23 -10.12 -15.51
CA ALA A 100 -1.95 -8.85 -15.37
C ALA A 100 -1.91 -7.96 -16.63
N ARG A 101 -0.90 -8.12 -17.52
CA ARG A 101 -0.84 -7.47 -18.84
C ARG A 101 -2.06 -7.73 -19.73
N LYS A 102 -2.78 -8.84 -19.53
CA LYS A 102 -4.02 -9.20 -20.25
C LYS A 102 -5.19 -8.28 -19.92
N LEU A 103 -5.10 -7.51 -18.84
CA LEU A 103 -6.10 -6.51 -18.46
C LEU A 103 -5.96 -5.18 -19.22
N ARG A 104 -4.98 -5.04 -20.12
CA ARG A 104 -4.76 -3.81 -20.88
C ARG A 104 -6.02 -3.47 -21.70
N GLY A 105 -6.53 -2.26 -21.51
CA GLY A 105 -7.76 -1.78 -22.16
C GLY A 105 -9.05 -2.16 -21.43
N LYS A 106 -8.98 -2.94 -20.36
CA LYS A 106 -10.12 -3.25 -19.47
C LYS A 106 -10.17 -2.25 -18.30
N SER A 107 -11.28 -2.26 -17.57
CA SER A 107 -11.51 -1.43 -16.37
C SER A 107 -10.99 -2.05 -15.07
N TYR A 108 -10.18 -3.11 -15.16
CA TYR A 108 -9.62 -3.85 -14.03
C TYR A 108 -8.18 -3.45 -13.75
N TYR A 109 -7.81 -3.45 -12.47
CA TYR A 109 -6.45 -3.13 -12.04
C TYR A 109 -5.98 -4.10 -10.96
N ILE A 110 -4.73 -4.54 -11.06
CA ILE A 110 -4.06 -5.37 -10.07
C ILE A 110 -2.84 -4.62 -9.57
N ASN A 111 -2.79 -4.34 -8.27
CA ASN A 111 -1.68 -3.63 -7.63
C ASN A 111 -1.17 -4.40 -6.41
N ARG A 112 0.11 -4.21 -6.06
CA ARG A 112 0.60 -4.65 -4.76
C ARG A 112 0.01 -3.76 -3.66
N GLN A 113 -0.26 -4.34 -2.50
CA GLN A 113 -0.64 -3.56 -1.32
C GLN A 113 0.61 -3.00 -0.63
N PHE A 114 0.55 -1.74 -0.24
CA PHE A 114 1.54 -1.11 0.62
C PHE A 114 0.85 -0.42 1.81
N PRO A 115 1.58 -0.20 2.93
CA PRO A 115 1.11 0.65 4.02
C PRO A 115 0.81 2.07 3.54
N ASP A 116 -0.07 2.76 4.25
CA ASP A 116 -0.53 4.10 3.86
C ASP A 116 0.63 5.11 3.75
N GLU A 117 1.64 5.00 4.61
CA GLU A 117 2.82 5.87 4.61
C GLU A 117 3.60 5.73 3.28
N ILE A 118 3.76 4.49 2.79
CA ILE A 118 4.40 4.19 1.51
C ILE A 118 3.51 4.60 0.34
N GLU A 119 2.20 4.35 0.40
CA GLU A 119 1.27 4.81 -0.64
C GLU A 119 1.27 6.34 -0.78
N GLN A 120 1.38 7.08 0.32
CA GLN A 120 1.49 8.54 0.30
C GLN A 120 2.80 8.99 -0.39
N ALA A 121 3.94 8.39 -0.05
CA ALA A 121 5.20 8.66 -0.73
C ALA A 121 5.15 8.32 -2.23
N ARG A 122 4.53 7.19 -2.59
CA ARG A 122 4.35 6.81 -4.01
C ARG A 122 3.46 7.81 -4.76
N ARG A 123 2.43 8.37 -4.10
CA ARG A 123 1.54 9.37 -4.71
C ARG A 123 2.25 10.64 -5.11
N SER A 124 3.20 11.14 -4.30
CA SER A 124 3.99 12.32 -4.67
C SER A 124 4.96 12.05 -5.83
N LEU A 125 5.35 10.79 -6.02
CA LEU A 125 6.26 10.37 -7.10
C LEU A 125 5.56 10.11 -8.44
N TYR A 126 4.24 9.85 -8.47
CA TYR A 126 3.53 9.56 -9.73
C TYR A 126 3.60 10.68 -10.79
N PRO A 127 3.45 11.97 -10.44
CA PRO A 127 3.62 13.06 -11.40
C PRO A 127 5.03 13.09 -12.00
N ILE A 128 6.05 12.95 -11.15
CA ILE A 128 7.48 12.96 -11.53
C ILE A 128 7.77 11.75 -12.43
N MET A 129 7.29 10.56 -12.04
CA MET A 129 7.37 9.35 -12.83
C MET A 129 6.76 9.51 -14.23
N LYS A 130 5.62 10.19 -14.33
CA LYS A 130 4.95 10.47 -15.60
C LYS A 130 5.79 11.41 -16.48
N GLU A 131 6.41 12.42 -15.88
CA GLU A 131 7.29 13.35 -16.59
C GLU A 131 8.50 12.64 -17.20
N PHE A 132 9.28 11.91 -16.42
CA PHE A 132 10.44 11.15 -16.92
C PHE A 132 10.04 10.13 -18.00
N ARG A 133 8.93 9.42 -17.81
CA ARG A 133 8.39 8.53 -18.84
C ARG A 133 8.05 9.25 -20.14
N SER A 134 7.52 10.48 -20.07
CA SER A 134 7.21 11.26 -21.26
C SER A 134 8.45 11.74 -22.02
N LYS A 135 9.60 11.85 -21.33
CA LYS A 135 10.91 12.14 -21.91
C LYS A 135 11.60 10.92 -22.50
N GLY A 136 11.04 9.72 -22.31
CA GLY A 136 11.61 8.46 -22.79
C GLY A 136 12.54 7.76 -21.79
N ASP A 137 12.68 8.28 -20.57
CA ASP A 137 13.55 7.70 -19.55
C ASP A 137 13.02 6.37 -19.02
N HIS A 138 13.94 5.48 -18.62
CA HIS A 138 13.60 4.24 -17.97
C HIS A 138 13.31 4.48 -16.48
N VAL A 139 12.05 4.32 -16.07
CA VAL A 139 11.61 4.65 -14.70
C VAL A 139 11.04 3.44 -13.98
N LYS A 140 11.50 3.20 -12.75
CA LYS A 140 11.05 2.11 -11.87
C LYS A 140 10.75 2.64 -10.46
N LEU A 141 9.59 2.29 -9.91
CA LEU A 141 9.23 2.64 -8.53
C LEU A 141 9.30 1.40 -7.64
N VAL A 142 10.21 1.40 -6.66
CA VAL A 142 10.44 0.27 -5.73
C VAL A 142 10.19 0.75 -4.31
N ARG A 143 9.26 0.10 -3.59
CA ARG A 143 8.66 0.64 -2.34
C ARG A 143 8.19 2.09 -2.56
N ASP A 144 8.95 3.05 -2.02
CA ASP A 144 8.75 4.49 -1.98
C ASP A 144 9.88 5.26 -2.69
N THR A 145 10.81 4.56 -3.35
CA THR A 145 11.91 5.18 -4.10
C THR A 145 11.69 5.08 -5.60
N LEU A 146 11.77 6.22 -6.29
CA LEU A 146 11.77 6.29 -7.74
C LEU A 146 13.20 6.12 -8.25
N TYR A 147 13.41 5.27 -9.24
CA TYR A 147 14.68 5.09 -9.94
C TYR A 147 14.51 5.56 -11.39
N VAL A 148 15.42 6.41 -11.86
CA VAL A 148 15.45 6.95 -13.22
C VAL A 148 16.77 6.53 -13.86
N ASN A 149 16.69 5.80 -14.97
CA ASN A 149 17.84 5.24 -15.69
C ASN A 149 18.80 4.41 -14.81
N GLY A 150 18.27 3.79 -13.75
CA GLY A 150 19.02 2.93 -12.83
C GLY A 150 19.40 3.60 -11.51
N GLU A 151 19.39 4.94 -11.45
CA GLU A 151 19.81 5.71 -10.28
C GLU A 151 18.62 6.16 -9.43
N PRO A 152 18.75 6.20 -8.09
CA PRO A 152 17.69 6.73 -7.22
C PRO A 152 17.47 8.21 -7.52
N TYR A 153 16.22 8.58 -7.75
CA TYR A 153 15.81 9.96 -7.92
C TYR A 153 15.70 10.62 -6.55
N GLU A 154 16.55 11.62 -6.32
CA GLU A 154 16.43 12.53 -5.19
C GLU A 154 15.71 13.80 -5.67
N PRO A 155 14.55 14.15 -5.09
CA PRO A 155 13.88 15.39 -5.45
C PRO A 155 14.77 16.57 -5.08
N GLU A 156 15.05 17.44 -6.04
CA GLU A 156 15.74 18.71 -5.77
C GLU A 156 14.90 19.51 -4.77
N VAL A 157 15.44 19.69 -3.56
CA VAL A 157 14.83 20.53 -2.54
C VAL A 157 14.94 21.97 -3.03
N THR A 158 13.94 22.44 -3.76
CA THR A 158 13.92 23.80 -4.31
C THR A 158 13.84 24.80 -3.17
N GLN A 159 14.98 25.38 -2.81
CA GLN A 159 15.08 26.51 -1.89
C GLN A 159 14.59 27.78 -2.60
N SER A 160 13.28 28.06 -2.56
CA SER A 160 12.70 29.39 -2.83
C SER A 160 11.24 29.42 -2.36
N SER A 161 10.71 30.26 -1.46
CA SER A 161 11.07 31.34 -0.50
C SER A 161 9.76 31.62 0.30
N PRO A 162 9.63 32.52 1.31
CA PRO A 162 10.47 32.90 2.45
C PRO A 162 9.83 32.49 3.81
N SER A 163 10.54 32.75 4.92
CA SER A 163 10.20 32.53 6.34
C SER A 163 8.72 32.31 6.72
N THR A 164 8.39 31.10 7.17
CA THR A 164 7.50 30.91 8.32
C THR A 164 8.08 29.76 9.14
N SER A 165 8.53 30.08 10.35
CA SER A 165 8.83 29.12 11.39
C SER A 165 7.71 28.09 11.51
N GLU A 166 8.09 26.81 11.58
CA GLU A 166 7.26 25.69 12.05
C GLU A 166 6.08 25.27 11.17
N ARG A 167 6.34 24.35 10.21
CA ARG A 167 5.48 23.19 9.98
C ARG A 167 6.31 21.95 9.70
N ARG A 168 6.89 21.39 10.76
CA ARG A 168 7.19 19.95 10.78
C ARG A 168 5.86 19.20 10.70
N TYR A 169 5.83 18.16 9.87
CA TYR A 169 4.72 17.22 9.77
C TYR A 169 4.29 16.78 11.17
N THR A 170 3.06 17.16 11.56
CA THR A 170 2.40 16.66 12.76
C THR A 170 1.45 15.54 12.35
N PRO A 171 1.62 14.31 12.85
CA PRO A 171 0.57 13.32 12.81
C PRO A 171 -0.60 13.85 13.62
N SER A 172 -1.76 14.01 12.98
CA SER A 172 -2.98 14.52 13.60
C SER A 172 -3.31 13.72 14.86
N SER A 173 -3.27 14.42 15.99
CA SER A 173 -3.88 13.99 17.24
C SER A 173 -5.40 13.90 17.08
N GLN A 174 -5.94 12.76 17.53
CA GLN A 174 -7.29 12.55 18.04
C GLN A 174 -8.44 12.33 17.04
N ARG A 175 -8.80 11.04 16.90
CA ARG A 175 -10.17 10.63 17.23
C ARG A 175 -10.15 9.45 18.19
N ASN A 176 -10.12 9.78 19.48
CA ASN A 176 -10.45 8.87 20.56
C ASN A 176 -11.87 8.29 20.36
N LYS A 177 -11.96 6.97 20.19
CA LYS A 177 -13.00 6.15 20.82
C LYS A 177 -12.34 4.91 21.40
N ARG A 178 -11.80 5.07 22.60
CA ARG A 178 -11.45 3.97 23.49
C ARG A 178 -12.71 3.13 23.74
N ARG A 179 -12.78 1.92 23.19
CA ARG A 179 -13.47 0.80 23.86
C ARG A 179 -12.40 0.10 24.67
N ARG A 180 -12.43 0.26 26.00
CA ARG A 180 -11.63 -0.54 26.94
C ARG A 180 -12.12 -1.98 26.80
N ILE A 181 -11.27 -2.89 26.32
CA ILE A 181 -11.44 -4.31 26.60
C ILE A 181 -10.80 -4.50 27.97
N ALA A 182 -11.64 -4.77 28.98
CA ALA A 182 -11.15 -5.15 30.30
C ALA A 182 -10.52 -6.55 30.17
N TYR A 183 -9.26 -6.68 30.57
CA TYR A 183 -8.62 -7.97 30.77
C TYR A 183 -9.03 -8.47 32.15
N THR A 184 -9.83 -9.52 32.20
CA THR A 184 -10.10 -10.32 33.40
C THR A 184 -9.10 -11.48 33.41
N PRO A 185 -8.25 -11.62 34.44
CA PRO A 185 -7.45 -12.83 34.60
C PRO A 185 -8.36 -13.99 35.00
N GLU A 186 -8.29 -15.10 34.27
CA GLU A 186 -8.88 -16.37 34.71
C GLU A 186 -8.18 -16.83 36.00
N GLN A 187 -8.98 -17.07 37.04
CA GLN A 187 -8.52 -17.72 38.27
C GLN A 187 -8.38 -19.22 38.00
N ARG A 188 -7.31 -19.79 38.58
CA ARG A 188 -6.88 -21.19 38.50
C ARG A 188 -7.98 -22.21 38.76
#